data_AF-A0A938YMZ7-F1
#
_entry.id   AF-A0A938YMZ7-F1
#
_cell.length_a   1.000
_cell.length_b   1.000
_cell.length_c   1.000
_cell.angle_alpha   90.00
_cell.angle_beta   90.00
_cell.angle_gamma   90.00
#
_symmetry.space_group_name_H-M   'P 1'
#
loop_
_entity.id
_entity.type
_entity.pdbx_description
1 polymer ?
#
loop_
_entity_poly.entity_id
_entity_poly.type
_entity_poly.pdbx_seq_one_letter_code
_entity_poly.pdbx_strand_id
1 'polypeptide(L)'
;MSPSENLDRPSIGRRPLLRRPDSETFGKLSEAFARYMGTPTFLLQMSAFIVAWVVWNFVGPEALRFDPYTFTFLTLLLSLQASYAAPLILLAQNRQDDRDKLALREDRRRADLNLSISEFLGRELAEIRVSTGAAPTRGFIRENARENLAPVTDIAHRLDRMEAQLDAMHTLLTASQRRG
;
A
#
# COMPACT_ATOMS: atom_id res chain seq x y z
N MET A 1 -7.45 56.70 21.67
CA MET A 1 -6.29 55.79 21.75
C MET A 1 -6.64 54.69 22.76
N SER A 2 -7.47 53.75 22.34
CA SER A 2 -7.88 52.58 23.16
C SER A 2 -6.96 51.41 22.78
N PRO A 3 -6.34 50.71 23.75
CA PRO A 3 -5.48 49.56 23.45
C PRO A 3 -6.34 48.41 22.95
N SER A 4 -5.94 47.81 21.83
CA SER A 4 -6.50 46.57 21.31
C SER A 4 -6.23 45.44 22.29
N GLU A 5 -7.31 45.02 22.95
CA GLU A 5 -7.42 43.82 23.77
C GLU A 5 -7.09 42.60 22.89
N ASN A 6 -5.88 42.09 23.09
CA ASN A 6 -5.30 40.98 22.35
C ASN A 6 -5.92 39.68 22.88
N LEU A 7 -7.18 39.43 22.49
CA LEU A 7 -8.03 38.35 22.98
C LEU A 7 -8.12 37.20 21.97
N ASP A 8 -7.00 36.78 21.40
CA ASP A 8 -7.00 35.74 20.35
C ASP A 8 -5.80 34.79 20.47
N ARG A 9 -5.59 34.27 21.68
CA ARG A 9 -4.70 33.12 21.90
C ARG A 9 -5.46 32.04 22.64
N PRO A 10 -5.98 31.00 21.96
CA PRO A 10 -6.41 29.81 22.67
C PRO A 10 -5.19 29.20 23.35
N SER A 11 -5.11 29.30 24.68
CA SER A 11 -4.07 28.64 25.45
C SER A 11 -4.30 27.13 25.36
N ILE A 12 -3.49 26.44 24.56
CA ILE A 12 -3.51 24.99 24.47
C ILE A 12 -3.09 24.45 25.84
N GLY A 13 -4.09 23.98 26.59
CA GLY A 13 -3.91 23.34 27.88
C GLY A 13 -2.90 22.18 27.75
N ARG A 14 -1.85 22.26 28.57
CA ARG A 14 -0.84 21.21 28.72
C ARG A 14 -1.55 19.89 29.02
N ARG A 15 -1.50 18.96 28.06
CA ARG A 15 -2.03 17.60 28.25
C ARG A 15 -1.27 16.92 29.41
N PRO A 16 -1.97 16.18 30.29
CA PRO A 16 -1.33 15.49 31.38
C PRO A 16 -0.38 14.43 30.85
N LEU A 17 0.81 14.38 31.45
CA LEU A 17 1.82 13.33 31.31
C LEU A 17 1.27 12.03 31.91
N LEU A 18 0.31 11.41 31.23
CA LEU A 18 0.03 10.00 31.46
C LEU A 18 1.31 9.25 31.08
N ARG A 19 2.07 8.87 32.11
CA ARG A 19 3.21 7.97 32.04
C ARG A 19 2.72 6.72 31.31
N ARG A 20 3.03 6.64 30.01
CA ARG A 20 2.73 5.47 29.20
C ARG A 20 3.38 4.28 29.90
N PRO A 21 2.64 3.25 30.30
CA PRO A 21 3.24 2.01 30.78
C PRO A 21 4.23 1.53 29.72
N ASP A 22 5.41 1.05 30.15
CA ASP A 22 6.56 0.75 29.30
C ASP A 22 6.19 -0.22 28.17
N SER A 23 5.79 0.35 27.03
CA SER A 23 5.09 -0.36 25.96
C SER A 23 5.96 -1.37 25.21
N GLU A 24 7.26 -1.25 25.35
CA GLU A 24 8.25 -2.01 24.60
C GLU A 24 8.42 -3.43 25.18
N THR A 25 8.42 -3.57 26.50
CA THR A 25 8.60 -4.86 27.19
C THR A 25 7.36 -5.75 27.02
N PHE A 26 6.17 -5.17 27.12
CA PHE A 26 4.91 -5.89 26.92
C PHE A 26 4.67 -6.27 25.46
N GLY A 27 5.09 -5.42 24.50
CA GLY A 27 5.01 -5.75 23.07
C GLY A 27 5.83 -7.00 22.72
N LYS A 28 7.05 -7.09 23.26
CA LYS A 28 7.93 -8.26 23.09
C LYS A 28 7.34 -9.51 23.73
N LEU A 29 6.73 -9.39 24.92
CA LEU A 29 6.06 -10.50 25.60
C LEU A 29 4.83 -11.02 24.85
N SER A 30 3.94 -10.14 24.39
CA SER A 30 2.75 -10.55 23.63
C SER A 30 3.11 -11.20 22.30
N GLU A 31 4.11 -10.67 21.60
CA GLU A 31 4.60 -11.25 20.34
C GLU A 31 5.26 -12.63 20.56
N ALA A 32 6.02 -12.79 21.65
CA ALA A 32 6.57 -14.07 22.06
C ALA A 32 5.48 -15.08 22.41
N PHE A 33 4.46 -14.67 23.18
CA PHE A 33 3.31 -15.51 23.53
C PHE A 33 2.48 -15.93 22.30
N ALA A 34 2.24 -15.01 21.36
CA ALA A 34 1.51 -15.31 20.13
C ALA A 34 2.27 -16.33 19.26
N ARG A 35 3.59 -16.15 19.11
CA ARG A 35 4.45 -17.13 18.41
C ARG A 35 4.49 -18.48 19.13
N TYR A 36 4.50 -18.45 20.46
CA TYR A 36 4.52 -19.67 21.28
C TYR A 36 3.22 -20.47 21.18
N MET A 37 2.05 -19.82 21.30
CA MET A 37 0.75 -20.50 21.18
C MET A 37 0.40 -20.94 19.75
N GLY A 38 0.98 -20.30 18.73
CA GLY A 38 0.78 -20.68 17.33
C GLY A 38 1.55 -21.92 16.88
N THR A 39 2.42 -22.47 17.72
CA THR A 39 3.27 -23.61 17.36
C THR A 39 2.66 -24.93 17.84
N PRO A 40 2.57 -25.99 17.01
CA PRO A 40 2.03 -27.30 17.42
C PRO A 40 2.81 -27.96 18.56
N THR A 41 4.06 -27.53 18.80
CA THR A 41 4.91 -27.99 19.90
C THR A 41 4.34 -27.63 21.27
N PHE A 42 3.64 -26.51 21.42
CA PHE A 42 3.03 -26.11 22.70
C PHE A 42 1.95 -27.11 23.13
N LEU A 43 1.07 -27.49 22.21
CA LEU A 43 0.03 -28.47 22.46
C LEU A 43 0.63 -29.83 22.83
N LEU A 44 1.67 -30.27 22.11
CA LEU A 44 2.39 -31.51 22.42
C LEU A 44 3.05 -31.49 23.81
N GLN A 45 3.72 -30.40 24.18
CA GLN A 45 4.34 -30.24 25.49
C GLN A 45 3.29 -30.29 26.62
N MET A 46 2.16 -29.61 26.44
CA MET A 46 1.06 -29.59 27.41
C MET A 46 0.40 -30.97 27.55
N SER A 47 0.13 -31.64 26.43
CA SER A 47 -0.40 -33.01 26.45
C SER A 47 0.57 -33.98 27.11
N ALA A 48 1.87 -33.89 26.81
CA ALA A 48 2.89 -34.72 27.43
C ALA A 48 2.98 -34.49 28.94
N PHE A 49 2.89 -33.24 29.40
CA PHE A 49 2.86 -32.90 30.83
C PHE A 49 1.65 -33.54 31.54
N ILE A 50 0.46 -33.41 30.97
CA ILE A 50 -0.76 -34.02 31.54
C ILE A 50 -0.63 -35.55 31.58
N VAL A 51 -0.19 -36.18 30.49
CA VAL A 51 0.00 -37.63 30.43
C VAL A 51 1.04 -38.09 31.44
N ALA A 52 2.19 -37.41 31.53
CA ALA A 52 3.23 -37.74 32.50
C ALA A 52 2.71 -37.63 33.95
N TRP A 53 1.92 -36.60 34.25
CA TRP A 53 1.31 -36.40 35.57
C TRP A 53 0.32 -37.51 35.93
N VAL A 54 -0.53 -37.90 34.98
CA VAL A 54 -1.49 -39.00 35.15
C VAL A 54 -0.76 -40.33 35.33
N VAL A 55 0.24 -40.62 34.49
CA VAL A 55 1.05 -41.84 34.59
C VAL A 55 1.78 -41.91 35.94
N TRP A 56 2.37 -40.80 36.38
CA TRP A 56 3.05 -40.73 37.68
C TRP A 56 2.11 -41.02 38.84
N ASN A 57 0.90 -40.44 38.84
CA ASN A 57 -0.09 -40.68 39.90
C ASN A 57 -0.73 -42.07 39.83
N PHE A 58 -0.77 -42.69 38.64
CA PHE A 58 -1.31 -44.04 38.47
C PHE A 58 -0.32 -45.15 38.84
N VAL A 59 0.95 -45.02 38.41
CA VAL A 59 2.01 -46.03 38.61
C VAL A 59 2.75 -45.82 39.93
N GLY A 60 2.69 -44.62 40.51
CA GLY A 60 3.35 -44.28 41.77
C GLY A 60 2.90 -45.15 42.96
N PRO A 61 3.82 -45.52 43.87
CA PRO A 61 3.48 -46.22 45.11
C PRO A 61 2.41 -45.45 45.89
N GLU A 62 1.51 -46.15 46.57
CA GLU A 62 0.35 -45.56 47.26
C GLU A 62 0.73 -44.48 48.29
N ALA A 63 1.94 -44.57 48.86
CA ALA A 63 2.53 -43.59 49.77
C ALA A 63 3.09 -42.32 49.09
N LEU A 64 3.32 -42.35 47.78
CA LEU A 64 3.88 -41.27 46.95
C LEU A 64 2.87 -40.69 45.94
N ARG A 65 1.62 -41.17 45.98
CA ARG A 65 0.52 -40.61 45.18
C ARG A 65 0.18 -39.21 45.70
N PHE A 66 0.76 -38.21 45.05
CA PHE A 66 0.52 -36.80 45.37
C PHE A 66 -0.94 -36.37 45.10
N ASP A 67 -1.65 -37.05 44.19
CA ASP A 67 -3.02 -36.66 43.77
C ASP A 67 -3.94 -37.88 43.49
N PRO A 68 -4.59 -38.47 44.51
CA PRO A 68 -5.50 -39.62 44.37
C PRO A 68 -6.87 -39.26 43.73
N TYR A 69 -7.42 -40.18 42.91
CA TYR A 69 -8.75 -40.32 42.26
C TYR A 69 -9.62 -39.11 41.84
N THR A 70 -9.20 -37.86 42.01
CA THR A 70 -9.93 -36.66 41.53
C THR A 70 -9.01 -35.68 40.80
N PHE A 71 -7.69 -35.92 40.77
CA PHE A 71 -6.68 -35.01 40.20
C PHE A 71 -6.90 -33.56 40.62
N THR A 72 -7.09 -33.34 41.93
CA THR A 72 -7.49 -32.05 42.50
C THR A 72 -6.40 -31.00 42.28
N PHE A 73 -5.13 -31.38 42.48
CA PHE A 73 -4.01 -30.47 42.25
C PHE A 73 -3.85 -30.12 40.78
N LEU A 74 -4.00 -31.10 39.88
CA LEU A 74 -3.97 -30.85 38.44
C LEU A 74 -5.06 -29.85 38.04
N THR A 75 -6.28 -30.04 38.54
CA THR A 75 -7.42 -29.16 38.25
C THR A 75 -7.20 -27.74 38.82
N LEU A 76 -6.67 -27.64 40.03
CA LEU A 76 -6.31 -26.34 40.63
C LEU A 76 -5.21 -25.64 39.82
N LEU A 77 -4.21 -26.38 39.36
CA LEU A 77 -3.14 -25.83 38.53
C LEU A 77 -3.67 -25.33 37.17
N LEU A 78 -4.53 -26.11 36.52
CA LEU A 78 -5.13 -25.73 35.23
C LEU A 78 -6.06 -24.51 35.36
N SER A 79 -6.87 -24.44 36.43
CA SER A 79 -7.73 -23.28 36.69
C SER A 79 -6.92 -22.02 37.00
N LEU A 80 -5.86 -22.13 37.79
CA LEU A 80 -4.91 -21.04 38.01
C LEU A 80 -4.23 -20.63 36.69
N GLN A 81 -3.88 -21.61 35.84
CA GLN A 81 -3.22 -21.36 34.57
C GLN A 81 -4.09 -20.54 33.62
N ALA A 82 -5.38 -20.85 33.56
CA ALA A 82 -6.34 -20.04 32.82
C ALA A 82 -6.53 -18.64 33.46
N SER A 83 -6.58 -18.56 34.79
CA SER A 83 -6.81 -17.31 35.51
C SER A 83 -5.69 -16.28 35.34
N TYR A 84 -4.43 -16.69 35.26
CA TYR A 84 -3.32 -15.73 35.00
C TYR A 84 -3.19 -15.37 33.52
N ALA A 85 -3.68 -16.23 32.61
CA ALA A 85 -3.66 -15.95 31.18
C ALA A 85 -4.63 -14.81 30.82
N ALA A 86 -5.81 -14.75 31.45
CA ALA A 86 -6.83 -13.73 31.19
C ALA A 86 -6.34 -12.27 31.28
N PRO A 87 -5.66 -11.81 32.36
CA PRO A 87 -5.16 -10.44 32.44
C PRO A 87 -4.04 -10.15 31.43
N LEU A 88 -3.16 -11.12 31.14
CA LEU A 88 -2.12 -10.96 30.12
C LEU A 88 -2.73 -10.82 28.72
N ILE A 89 -3.76 -11.60 28.42
CA ILE A 89 -4.50 -11.53 27.15
C ILE A 89 -5.25 -10.20 27.05
N LEU A 90 -5.91 -9.76 28.11
CA LEU A 90 -6.67 -8.50 28.12
C LEU A 90 -5.76 -7.28 27.89
N LEU A 91 -4.56 -7.28 28.47
CA LEU A 91 -3.56 -6.24 28.20
C LEU A 91 -2.99 -6.32 26.77
N ALA A 92 -2.83 -7.52 26.22
CA ALA A 92 -2.39 -7.72 24.83
C ALA A 92 -3.45 -7.23 23.83
N GLN A 93 -4.73 -7.51 24.10
CA GLN A 93 -5.88 -7.12 23.28
C GLN A 93 -6.07 -5.60 23.25
N ASN A 94 -6.05 -4.92 24.40
CA ASN A 94 -6.16 -3.45 24.46
C ASN A 94 -5.12 -2.72 23.58
N ARG A 95 -3.93 -3.31 23.42
CA ARG A 95 -2.86 -2.76 22.56
C ARG A 95 -2.99 -3.15 21.08
N GLN A 96 -3.61 -4.28 20.76
CA GLN A 96 -3.99 -4.60 19.38
C GLN A 96 -5.05 -3.60 18.91
N ASP A 97 -6.08 -3.36 19.72
CA ASP A 97 -7.13 -2.39 19.42
C ASP A 97 -6.59 -0.98 19.16
N ASP A 98 -5.58 -0.55 19.92
CA ASP A 98 -4.96 0.77 19.72
C ASP A 98 -4.11 0.84 18.43
N ARG A 99 -3.42 -0.25 18.06
CA ARG A 99 -2.72 -0.35 16.77
C ARG A 99 -3.71 -0.37 15.61
N ASP A 100 -4.80 -1.10 15.75
CA ASP A 100 -5.84 -1.21 14.72
C ASP A 100 -6.54 0.14 14.52
N LYS A 101 -6.80 0.88 15.60
CA LYS A 101 -7.30 2.26 15.52
C LYS A 101 -6.33 3.20 14.78
N LEU A 102 -5.02 3.06 14.99
CA LEU A 102 -4.01 3.86 14.27
C LEU A 102 -3.94 3.47 12.79
N ALA A 103 -3.94 2.18 12.48
CA ALA A 103 -3.95 1.69 11.10
C ALA A 103 -5.20 2.18 10.36
N LEU A 104 -6.37 2.12 10.99
CA LEU A 104 -7.64 2.62 10.43
C LEU A 104 -7.61 4.13 10.18
N ARG A 105 -7.00 4.92 11.08
CA ARG A 105 -6.86 6.37 10.90
C ARG A 105 -5.94 6.71 9.73
N GLU A 106 -4.84 6.00 9.60
CA GLU A 106 -3.90 6.18 8.50
C GLU A 106 -4.54 5.76 7.16
N ASP A 107 -5.27 4.65 7.13
CA ASP A 107 -5.99 4.19 5.95
C ASP A 107 -7.05 5.21 5.50
N ARG A 108 -7.85 5.74 6.44
CA ARG A 108 -8.79 6.84 6.15
C ARG A 108 -8.08 8.06 5.58
N ARG A 109 -6.95 8.47 6.17
CA ARG A 109 -6.16 9.60 5.66
C ARG A 109 -5.66 9.35 4.24
N ARG A 110 -5.20 8.13 3.94
CA ARG A 110 -4.77 7.75 2.59
C ARG A 110 -5.93 7.76 1.60
N ALA A 111 -7.10 7.30 2.01
CA ALA A 111 -8.31 7.35 1.19
C ALA A 111 -8.72 8.79 0.86
N ASP A 112 -8.72 9.69 1.85
CA ASP A 112 -9.00 11.11 1.65
C ASP A 112 -8.00 11.76 0.69
N LEU A 113 -6.70 11.45 0.85
CA LEU A 113 -5.65 11.93 -0.04
C LEU A 113 -5.86 11.42 -1.48
N ASN A 114 -6.14 10.13 -1.66
CA ASN A 114 -6.39 9.53 -2.98
C ASN A 114 -7.61 10.15 -3.66
N LEU A 115 -8.68 10.45 -2.90
CA LEU A 115 -9.85 11.16 -3.42
C LEU A 115 -9.46 12.56 -3.89
N SER A 116 -8.73 13.32 -3.08
CA SER A 116 -8.29 14.68 -3.44
C SER A 116 -7.37 14.72 -4.66
N ILE A 117 -6.45 13.75 -4.80
CA ILE A 117 -5.59 13.60 -5.97
C ILE A 117 -6.44 13.28 -7.20
N SER A 118 -7.43 12.39 -7.07
CA SER A 118 -8.32 12.04 -8.18
C SER A 118 -9.18 13.23 -8.63
N GLU A 119 -9.69 14.02 -7.68
CA GLU A 119 -10.43 15.26 -8.00
C GLU A 119 -9.53 16.31 -8.65
N PHE A 120 -8.31 16.49 -8.15
CA PHE A 120 -7.33 17.40 -8.73
C PHE A 120 -7.00 16.99 -10.17
N LEU A 121 -6.64 15.73 -10.40
CA LEU A 121 -6.38 15.19 -11.73
C LEU A 121 -7.60 15.32 -12.64
N GLY A 122 -8.82 15.07 -12.13
CA GLY A 122 -10.05 15.24 -12.90
C GLY A 122 -10.28 16.68 -13.35
N ARG A 123 -10.01 17.67 -12.49
CA ARG A 123 -10.11 19.11 -12.81
C ARG A 123 -9.02 19.55 -13.80
N GLU A 124 -7.77 19.18 -13.53
CA GLU A 124 -6.63 19.44 -14.43
C GLU A 124 -6.87 18.84 -15.82
N LEU A 125 -7.35 17.58 -15.90
CA LEU A 125 -7.70 16.94 -17.16
C LEU A 125 -8.88 17.64 -17.85
N ALA A 126 -9.87 18.14 -17.10
CA ALA A 126 -10.96 18.93 -17.67
C ALA A 126 -10.46 20.27 -18.24
N GLU A 127 -9.56 20.96 -17.54
CA GLU A 127 -8.92 22.19 -17.99
C GLU A 127 -8.06 21.95 -19.24
N ILE A 128 -7.21 20.92 -19.23
CA ILE A 128 -6.45 20.48 -20.40
C ILE A 128 -7.41 20.16 -21.54
N ARG A 129 -8.55 19.52 -21.28
CA ARG A 129 -9.50 19.19 -22.34
C ARG A 129 -10.24 20.39 -22.91
N VAL A 130 -10.49 21.43 -22.12
CA VAL A 130 -11.11 22.69 -22.58
C VAL A 130 -10.09 23.52 -23.36
N SER A 131 -8.84 23.61 -22.90
CA SER A 131 -7.74 24.29 -23.61
C SER A 131 -7.31 23.53 -24.87
N THR A 132 -7.35 22.19 -24.82
CA THR A 132 -7.26 21.29 -25.98
C THR A 132 -8.64 21.10 -26.63
N GLY A 133 -9.61 21.99 -26.36
CA GLY A 133 -10.98 21.94 -26.88
C GLY A 133 -11.08 21.96 -28.41
N ALA A 134 -9.96 22.13 -29.11
CA ALA A 134 -9.77 21.54 -30.43
C ALA A 134 -9.13 20.14 -30.27
N ALA A 135 -9.96 19.10 -30.09
CA ALA A 135 -9.57 17.76 -30.56
C ALA A 135 -8.94 17.96 -31.95
N PRO A 136 -7.78 17.37 -32.30
CA PRO A 136 -7.05 17.73 -33.52
C PRO A 136 -8.03 17.69 -34.69
N THR A 137 -8.58 18.86 -35.03
CA THR A 137 -9.73 18.89 -35.94
C THR A 137 -9.17 18.31 -37.22
N ARG A 138 -9.95 17.58 -38.02
CA ARG A 138 -9.45 17.06 -39.31
C ARG A 138 -8.64 18.11 -40.10
N GLY A 139 -8.93 19.41 -39.89
CA GLY A 139 -8.08 20.56 -40.25
C GLY A 139 -6.65 20.56 -39.71
N PHE A 140 -6.42 20.54 -38.39
CA PHE A 140 -5.07 20.56 -37.79
C PHE A 140 -4.22 19.34 -38.16
N ILE A 141 -4.82 18.14 -38.19
CA ILE A 141 -4.12 16.95 -38.68
C ILE A 141 -3.81 17.09 -40.18
N ARG A 142 -4.74 17.59 -41.01
CA ARG A 142 -4.47 17.87 -42.42
C ARG A 142 -3.41 18.93 -42.61
N GLU A 143 -3.37 19.95 -41.78
CA GLU A 143 -2.46 21.08 -41.89
C GLU A 143 -1.05 20.65 -41.51
N ASN A 144 -0.87 19.99 -40.36
CA ASN A 144 0.41 19.39 -39.99
C ASN A 144 0.85 18.31 -40.99
N ALA A 145 -0.08 17.47 -41.46
CA ALA A 145 0.24 16.48 -42.49
C ALA A 145 0.69 17.18 -43.78
N ARG A 146 -0.05 18.19 -44.25
CA ARG A 146 0.31 18.97 -45.45
C ARG A 146 1.63 19.69 -45.29
N GLU A 147 1.90 20.29 -44.14
CA GLU A 147 3.15 21.01 -43.85
C GLU A 147 4.34 20.05 -43.89
N ASN A 148 4.23 18.86 -43.30
CA ASN A 148 5.29 17.85 -43.36
C ASN A 148 5.40 17.17 -44.73
N LEU A 149 4.29 17.06 -45.48
CA LEU A 149 4.26 16.48 -46.83
C LEU A 149 4.69 17.48 -47.92
N ALA A 150 4.59 18.79 -47.68
CA ALA A 150 4.91 19.81 -48.69
C ALA A 150 6.37 19.75 -49.18
N PRO A 151 7.40 19.59 -48.33
CA PRO A 151 8.78 19.42 -48.78
C PRO A 151 8.97 18.16 -49.63
N VAL A 152 8.34 17.06 -49.22
CA VAL A 152 8.41 15.77 -49.93
C VAL A 152 7.77 15.88 -51.33
N THR A 153 6.65 16.60 -51.40
CA THR A 153 5.92 16.82 -52.66
C THR A 153 6.70 17.75 -53.61
N ASP A 154 7.37 18.79 -53.09
CA ASP A 154 8.24 19.66 -53.91
C ASP A 154 9.44 18.91 -54.49
N ILE A 155 10.04 18.01 -53.70
CA ILE A 155 11.13 17.15 -54.16
C ILE A 155 10.65 16.23 -55.28
N ALA A 156 9.48 15.60 -55.14
CA ALA A 156 8.90 14.76 -56.18
C ALA A 156 8.68 15.55 -57.49
N HIS A 157 8.14 16.76 -57.42
CA HIS A 157 7.95 17.63 -58.59
C HIS A 157 9.24 18.14 -59.22
N ARG A 158 10.33 18.26 -58.45
CA ARG A 158 11.66 18.60 -58.98
C ARG A 158 12.24 17.45 -59.79
N LEU A 159 12.09 16.22 -59.31
CA LEU A 159 12.56 15.02 -60.00
C LEU A 159 11.81 14.82 -61.33
N ASP A 160 10.49 14.95 -61.30
CA ASP A 160 9.64 14.81 -62.49
C ASP A 160 9.99 15.85 -63.57
N ARG A 161 10.33 17.08 -63.15
CA ARG A 161 10.84 18.13 -64.06
C ARG A 161 12.21 17.80 -64.63
N MET A 162 13.11 17.22 -63.85
CA MET A 162 14.42 16.80 -64.33
C MET A 162 14.32 15.66 -65.33
N GLU A 163 13.42 14.70 -65.09
CA GLU A 163 13.15 13.58 -65.97
C GLU A 163 12.56 14.06 -67.31
N ALA A 164 11.57 14.96 -67.26
CA ALA A 164 11.02 15.59 -68.46
C ALA A 164 12.06 16.43 -69.23
N GLN A 165 12.98 17.11 -68.53
CA GLN A 165 14.09 17.84 -69.17
C GLN A 165 15.10 16.89 -69.83
N LEU A 166 15.41 15.76 -69.19
CA LEU A 166 16.28 14.73 -69.75
C LEU A 166 15.66 14.10 -71.00
N ASP A 167 14.37 13.77 -70.96
CA ASP A 167 13.65 13.21 -72.10
C ASP A 167 13.55 14.20 -73.27
N ALA A 168 13.27 15.48 -72.98
CA ALA A 168 13.27 16.53 -74.00
C ALA A 168 14.65 16.70 -74.63
N MET A 169 15.71 16.70 -73.81
CA MET A 169 17.09 16.78 -74.30
C MET A 169 17.47 15.55 -75.12
N HIS A 170 17.09 14.35 -74.68
CA HIS A 170 17.33 13.11 -75.41
C HIS A 170 16.59 13.11 -76.75
N THR A 171 15.34 13.59 -76.79
CA THR A 171 14.54 13.74 -78.02
C THR A 171 15.19 14.74 -79.00
N LEU A 172 15.71 15.86 -78.50
CA LEU A 172 16.43 16.84 -79.32
C LEU A 172 17.76 16.31 -79.87
N LEU A 173 18.51 15.56 -79.07
CA LEU A 173 19.76 14.90 -79.51
C LEU A 173 19.48 13.82 -80.56
N THR A 174 18.42 13.04 -80.38
CA THR A 174 18.01 11.99 -81.33
C THR A 174 17.48 12.58 -82.64
N ALA A 175 16.77 13.72 -82.58
CA ALA A 175 16.30 14.44 -83.76
C ALA A 175 17.44 15.14 -84.53
N SER A 176 18.46 15.62 -83.81
CA SER A 176 19.70 16.18 -84.38
C SER A 176 20.50 15.12 -85.14
N GLN A 177 20.64 13.91 -84.58
CA GLN A 177 21.41 12.83 -85.20
C GLN A 177 20.75 12.26 -86.48
N ARG A 178 19.44 12.45 -86.67
CA ARG A 178 18.69 11.99 -87.85
C ARG A 178 18.72 12.96 -89.03
N ARG A 179 19.31 14.15 -88.86
CA ARG A 179 19.42 15.22 -89.88
C ARG A 179 20.84 15.37 -90.48
N GLY A 180 21.79 14.51 -90.09
CA GLY A 180 23.08 14.34 -90.77
C GLY A 180 23.07 13.08 -91.61
#